data_AF-L8JRS1-F1
#
_entry.id   AF-L8JRS1-F1
#
_cell.length_a   1.000
_cell.length_b   1.000
_cell.length_c   1.000
_cell.angle_alpha   90.00
_cell.angle_beta   90.00
_cell.angle_gamma   90.00
#
_symmetry.space_group_name_H-M   'P 1'
#
loop_
_entity.id
_entity.type
_entity.pdbx_description
1 polymer ?
#
loop_
_entity_poly.entity_id
_entity_poly.type
_entity_poly.pdbx_seq_one_letter_code
_entity_poly.pdbx_strand_id
1 'polypeptide(L)'
;MGPVWKEAQHISGMPVNDKVWVENPPRSSYPACLAVKTAELQGAKAGEHYLRRVREAVMTELRDVARGDVLQQIAHEVAEEWPGLLDDEQFEHDFSSRAALSDFKKDLKRVKQIGINRYPTLTLKVKGRKGVMITGYRPYSVLLQALQSVCPGIQRSRKIENIDDYWKYWGTLTDRELSEAELTFGSNEAENMAEKYGVK
;
A
#
# COMPACT_ATOMS: atom_id res chain seq x y z
N MET A 1 -0.90 -12.56 17.97
CA MET A 1 -0.56 -12.23 16.57
C MET A 1 0.92 -11.86 16.36
N GLY A 2 1.67 -11.42 17.37
CA GLY A 2 3.08 -11.04 17.25
C GLY A 2 3.99 -11.98 16.42
N PRO A 3 3.98 -13.31 16.64
CA PRO A 3 4.84 -14.23 15.88
C PRO A 3 4.63 -14.19 14.36
N VAL A 4 3.37 -14.03 13.90
CA VAL A 4 3.03 -13.96 12.47
C VAL A 4 3.56 -12.68 11.83
N TRP A 5 3.59 -11.58 12.57
CA TRP A 5 4.08 -10.29 12.08
C TRP A 5 5.60 -10.21 12.05
N LYS A 6 6.29 -10.87 12.99
CA LYS A 6 7.74 -11.07 12.91
C LYS A 6 8.13 -11.92 11.70
N GLU A 7 7.38 -12.97 11.41
CA GLU A 7 7.59 -13.79 10.22
C GLU A 7 7.32 -12.98 8.93
N ALA A 8 6.25 -12.19 8.90
CA ALA A 8 5.96 -11.30 7.78
C ALA A 8 7.08 -10.26 7.54
N GLN A 9 7.62 -9.66 8.61
CA GLN A 9 8.77 -8.77 8.55
C GLN A 9 10.00 -9.50 7.99
N HIS A 10 10.31 -10.69 8.49
CA HIS A 10 11.46 -11.47 8.04
C HIS A 10 11.35 -11.86 6.55
N ILE A 11 10.17 -12.31 6.11
CA ILE A 11 9.95 -12.75 4.72
C ILE A 11 9.95 -11.57 3.75
N SER A 12 9.31 -10.45 4.12
CA SER A 12 9.14 -9.31 3.20
C SER A 12 10.29 -8.30 3.25
N GLY A 13 11.01 -8.23 4.38
CA GLY A 13 11.98 -7.19 4.68
C GLY A 13 11.35 -5.83 5.04
N MET A 14 10.03 -5.68 4.99
CA MET A 14 9.36 -4.43 5.33
C MET A 14 9.37 -4.21 6.86
N PRO A 15 9.58 -2.98 7.34
CA PRO A 15 9.57 -2.69 8.77
C PRO A 15 8.19 -2.96 9.37
N VAL A 16 8.16 -3.66 10.50
CA VAL A 16 6.95 -3.89 11.30
C VAL A 16 7.31 -3.74 12.77
N ASN A 17 6.62 -2.82 13.44
CA ASN A 17 6.61 -2.68 14.89
C ASN A 17 5.46 -3.55 15.44
N ASP A 18 5.76 -4.82 15.72
CA ASP A 18 4.78 -5.83 16.11
C ASP A 18 4.11 -5.57 17.48
N LYS A 19 4.62 -4.61 18.24
CA LYS A 19 4.03 -4.13 19.49
C LYS A 19 2.63 -3.54 19.31
N VAL A 20 2.26 -3.12 18.09
CA VAL A 20 0.92 -2.56 17.82
C VAL A 20 -0.17 -3.54 18.24
N TRP A 21 0.08 -4.84 18.10
CA TRP A 21 -0.88 -5.89 18.45
C TRP A 21 -0.99 -6.18 19.95
N VAL A 22 -0.17 -5.53 20.78
CA VAL A 22 -0.17 -5.67 22.24
C VAL A 22 -0.54 -4.34 22.90
N GLU A 23 0.07 -3.24 22.45
CA GLU A 23 -0.08 -1.93 23.08
C GLU A 23 -1.32 -1.17 22.57
N ASN A 24 -1.61 -1.25 21.27
CA ASN A 24 -2.71 -0.49 20.66
C ASN A 24 -3.38 -1.26 19.50
N PRO A 25 -3.94 -2.47 19.75
CA PRO A 25 -4.36 -3.38 18.69
C PRO A 25 -5.61 -2.88 17.95
N PRO A 26 -5.53 -2.69 16.61
CA PRO A 26 -6.71 -2.41 15.83
C PRO A 26 -7.74 -3.53 15.93
N ARG A 27 -8.96 -3.18 16.34
CA ARG A 27 -10.05 -4.16 16.51
C ARG A 27 -10.64 -4.64 15.18
N SER A 28 -10.41 -3.89 14.11
CA SER A 28 -10.94 -4.19 12.78
C SER A 28 -10.16 -3.41 11.71
N SER A 29 -9.96 -4.03 10.55
CA SER A 29 -9.47 -3.33 9.36
C SER A 29 -10.59 -2.67 8.56
N TYR A 30 -11.87 -2.90 8.90
CA TYR A 30 -13.02 -2.37 8.13
C TYR A 30 -13.04 -0.84 8.06
N PRO A 31 -12.84 -0.08 9.16
CA PRO A 31 -12.82 1.38 9.10
C PRO A 31 -11.69 1.91 8.22
N ALA A 32 -10.47 1.37 8.37
CA ALA A 32 -9.33 1.71 7.51
C ALA A 32 -9.60 1.43 6.02
N CYS A 33 -10.20 0.28 5.69
CA CYS A 33 -10.56 -0.03 4.30
C CYS A 33 -11.61 0.95 3.75
N LEU A 34 -12.61 1.32 4.56
CA LEU A 34 -13.61 2.32 4.15
C LEU A 34 -12.97 3.70 3.95
N ALA A 35 -12.06 4.10 4.85
CA ALA A 35 -11.34 5.36 4.76
C ALA A 35 -10.47 5.45 3.49
N VAL A 36 -9.75 4.38 3.14
CA VAL A 36 -9.03 4.31 1.86
C VAL A 36 -9.99 4.50 0.67
N LYS A 37 -11.16 3.85 0.70
CA LYS A 37 -12.18 4.03 -0.33
C LYS A 37 -12.77 5.45 -0.34
N THR A 38 -12.82 6.13 0.81
CA THR A 38 -13.22 7.54 0.89
C THR A 38 -12.18 8.45 0.24
N ALA A 39 -10.89 8.27 0.54
CA ALA A 39 -9.82 9.03 -0.11
C ALA A 39 -9.82 8.81 -1.64
N GLU A 40 -10.10 7.59 -2.11
CA GLU A 40 -10.23 7.29 -3.54
C GLU A 40 -11.35 8.09 -4.25
N LEU A 41 -12.36 8.61 -3.53
CA LEU A 41 -13.40 9.47 -4.13
C LEU A 41 -12.82 10.77 -4.69
N GLN A 42 -11.71 11.25 -4.12
CA GLN A 42 -11.00 12.44 -4.58
C GLN A 42 -9.96 12.12 -5.67
N GLY A 43 -9.80 10.84 -6.01
CA GLY A 43 -8.94 10.38 -7.08
C GLY A 43 -8.10 9.18 -6.71
N ALA A 44 -7.69 8.41 -7.72
CA ALA A 44 -6.90 7.19 -7.51
C ALA A 44 -5.57 7.45 -6.78
N LYS A 45 -4.90 8.58 -7.05
CA LYS A 45 -3.66 8.95 -6.37
C LYS A 45 -3.88 9.33 -4.90
N ALA A 46 -4.97 10.04 -4.58
CA ALA A 46 -5.32 10.37 -3.20
C ALA A 46 -5.51 9.09 -2.37
N GLY A 47 -6.24 8.12 -2.92
CA GLY A 47 -6.40 6.80 -2.31
C GLY A 47 -5.09 6.03 -2.13
N GLU A 48 -4.19 6.10 -3.11
CA GLU A 48 -2.88 5.45 -3.08
C GLU A 48 -1.98 6.02 -1.97
N HIS A 49 -1.82 7.35 -1.89
CA HIS A 49 -1.04 8.00 -0.84
C HIS A 49 -1.66 7.80 0.54
N TYR A 50 -2.98 7.91 0.65
CA TYR A 50 -3.69 7.63 1.89
C TYR A 50 -3.49 6.19 2.36
N LEU A 51 -3.59 5.21 1.45
CA LEU A 51 -3.33 3.80 1.77
C LEU A 51 -1.89 3.57 2.25
N ARG A 52 -0.90 4.21 1.61
CA ARG A 52 0.50 4.16 2.05
C ARG A 52 0.63 4.68 3.48
N ARG A 53 0.08 5.87 3.76
CA ARG A 53 0.15 6.50 5.08
C ARG A 53 -0.56 5.67 6.16
N VAL A 54 -1.73 5.10 5.88
CA VAL A 54 -2.43 4.17 6.78
C VAL A 54 -1.58 2.94 7.11
N ARG A 55 -0.88 2.38 6.12
CA ARG A 55 0.01 1.23 6.35
C ARG A 55 1.18 1.60 7.25
N GLU A 56 1.82 2.75 7.04
CA GLU A 56 2.87 3.23 7.92
C GLU A 56 2.35 3.45 9.35
N ALA A 57 1.21 4.13 9.49
CA ALA A 57 0.60 4.42 10.78
C ALA A 57 0.39 3.17 11.65
N VAL A 58 -0.15 2.08 11.07
CA VAL A 58 -0.37 0.84 11.81
C VAL A 58 0.88 -0.03 11.91
N MET A 59 1.70 -0.11 10.86
CA MET A 59 2.80 -1.07 10.81
C MET A 59 4.05 -0.57 11.51
N THR A 60 4.31 0.74 11.59
CA THR A 60 5.55 1.27 12.17
C THR A 60 5.31 2.19 13.36
N GLU A 61 4.17 2.90 13.39
CA GLU A 61 3.89 3.96 14.38
C GLU A 61 2.93 3.56 15.52
N LEU A 62 2.50 2.29 15.59
CA LEU A 62 1.62 1.78 16.65
C LEU A 62 0.24 2.47 16.72
N ARG A 63 -0.25 3.03 15.61
CA ARG A 63 -1.54 3.74 15.58
C ARG A 63 -2.70 2.78 15.31
N ASP A 64 -3.76 2.91 16.10
CA ASP A 64 -5.00 2.16 15.92
C ASP A 64 -5.83 2.74 14.76
N VAL A 65 -5.63 2.19 13.57
CA VAL A 65 -6.35 2.56 12.33
C VAL A 65 -7.80 2.02 12.28
N ALA A 66 -8.33 1.47 13.38
CA ALA A 66 -9.76 1.22 13.52
C ALA A 66 -10.53 2.46 14.03
N ARG A 67 -9.82 3.48 14.56
CA ARG A 67 -10.43 4.68 15.11
C ARG A 67 -10.59 5.78 14.06
N GLY A 68 -11.76 6.42 14.05
CA GLY A 68 -12.08 7.49 13.08
C GLY A 68 -11.21 8.73 13.22
N ASP A 69 -10.86 9.13 14.44
CA ASP A 69 -9.98 10.27 14.71
C ASP A 69 -8.55 10.03 14.20
N VAL A 70 -8.02 8.82 14.37
CA VAL A 70 -6.72 8.43 13.80
C VAL A 70 -6.75 8.48 12.28
N LEU A 71 -7.84 8.03 11.65
CA LEU A 71 -8.01 8.05 10.20
C LEU A 71 -8.17 9.48 9.65
N GLN A 72 -8.84 10.37 10.37
CA GLN A 72 -8.93 11.79 10.02
C GLN A 72 -7.56 12.48 10.14
N GLN A 73 -6.82 12.21 11.22
CA GLN A 73 -5.45 12.73 11.38
C GLN A 73 -4.56 12.28 10.21
N ILE A 74 -4.68 11.03 9.76
CA ILE A 74 -3.95 10.52 8.59
C ILE A 74 -4.34 11.29 7.31
N ALA A 75 -5.61 11.66 7.14
CA ALA A 75 -6.06 12.45 5.99
C ALA A 75 -5.40 13.82 5.98
N HIS A 76 -5.41 14.49 7.15
CA HIS A 76 -4.77 15.78 7.34
C HIS A 76 -3.27 15.72 7.02
N GLU A 77 -2.55 14.74 7.57
CA GLU A 77 -1.11 14.54 7.30
C GLU A 77 -0.82 14.36 5.79
N VAL A 78 -1.68 13.63 5.06
CA VAL A 78 -1.55 13.46 3.61
C VAL A 78 -1.82 14.77 2.86
N ALA A 79 -2.81 15.55 3.29
CA ALA A 79 -3.14 16.85 2.70
C ALA A 79 -2.01 17.88 2.91
N GLU A 80 -1.39 17.89 4.09
CA GLU A 80 -0.23 18.73 4.40
C GLU A 80 1.00 18.34 3.58
N GLU A 81 1.30 17.03 3.49
CA GLU A 81 2.46 16.53 2.77
C GLU A 81 2.30 16.67 1.24
N TRP A 82 1.08 16.51 0.73
CA TRP A 82 0.76 16.59 -0.70
C TRP A 82 -0.35 17.62 -0.98
N PRO A 83 -0.03 18.92 -1.00
CA PRO A 83 -1.02 19.97 -1.20
C PRO A 83 -1.84 19.78 -2.49
N GLY A 84 -3.16 19.79 -2.36
CA GLY A 84 -4.10 19.61 -3.46
C GLY A 84 -4.29 18.16 -3.94
N LEU A 85 -3.63 17.18 -3.31
CA LEU A 85 -3.87 15.77 -3.59
C LEU A 85 -5.13 15.26 -2.88
N LEU A 86 -5.34 15.68 -1.63
CA LEU A 86 -6.45 15.31 -0.78
C LEU A 86 -6.92 16.55 0.00
N ASP A 87 -8.23 16.79 -0.02
CA ASP A 87 -8.96 17.75 0.81
C ASP A 87 -9.47 17.01 2.05
N ASP A 88 -8.89 17.32 3.22
CA ASP A 88 -9.15 16.61 4.46
C ASP A 88 -10.50 16.97 5.10
N GLU A 89 -11.03 18.17 4.84
CA GLU A 89 -12.39 18.57 5.25
C GLU A 89 -13.44 17.80 4.45
N GLN A 90 -13.27 17.72 3.13
CA GLN A 90 -14.15 16.92 2.27
C GLN A 90 -14.05 15.43 2.62
N PHE A 91 -12.84 14.94 2.92
CA PHE A 91 -12.63 13.58 3.40
C PHE A 91 -13.42 13.31 4.70
N GLU A 92 -13.37 14.23 5.68
CA GLU A 92 -14.10 14.09 6.94
C GLU A 92 -15.61 13.96 6.71
N HIS A 93 -16.15 14.85 5.88
CA HIS A 93 -17.55 14.85 5.50
C HIS A 93 -17.95 13.52 4.82
N ASP A 94 -17.17 13.05 3.86
CA ASP A 94 -17.47 11.84 3.09
C ASP A 94 -17.29 10.55 3.91
N PHE A 95 -16.32 10.55 4.82
CA PHE A 95 -16.10 9.43 5.74
C PHE A 95 -17.26 9.33 6.74
N SER A 96 -17.66 10.45 7.32
CA SER A 96 -18.76 10.54 8.29
C SER A 96 -20.11 10.20 7.68
N SER A 97 -20.38 10.70 6.46
CA SER A 97 -21.60 10.38 5.70
C SER A 97 -21.57 8.98 5.07
N ARG A 98 -20.43 8.28 5.14
CA ARG A 98 -20.20 6.95 4.55
C ARG A 98 -20.40 6.94 3.03
N ALA A 99 -20.03 8.02 2.34
CA ALA A 99 -20.20 8.19 0.90
C ALA A 99 -19.61 7.01 0.09
N ALA A 100 -18.44 6.51 0.49
CA ALA A 100 -17.75 5.41 -0.19
C ALA A 100 -18.31 3.99 0.13
N LEU A 101 -19.33 3.86 0.99
CA LEU A 101 -19.80 2.55 1.47
C LEU A 101 -20.33 1.67 0.33
N SER A 102 -21.02 2.26 -0.64
CA SER A 102 -21.54 1.52 -1.80
C SER A 102 -20.41 0.90 -2.61
N ASP A 103 -19.37 1.67 -2.90
CA ASP A 103 -18.22 1.20 -3.67
C ASP A 103 -17.37 0.20 -2.90
N PHE A 104 -17.17 0.42 -1.59
CA PHE A 104 -16.53 -0.57 -0.74
C PHE A 104 -17.28 -1.92 -0.73
N LYS A 105 -18.61 -1.89 -0.66
CA LYS A 105 -19.44 -3.12 -0.75
C LYS A 105 -19.32 -3.80 -2.12
N LYS A 106 -19.16 -3.05 -3.21
CA LYS A 106 -18.90 -3.62 -4.55
C LYS A 106 -17.55 -4.36 -4.56
N ASP A 107 -16.51 -3.80 -3.95
CA ASP A 107 -15.21 -4.45 -3.84
C ASP A 107 -15.29 -5.75 -3.02
N LEU A 108 -15.96 -5.73 -1.86
CA LEU A 108 -16.20 -6.93 -1.05
C LEU A 108 -17.00 -8.01 -1.80
N LYS A 109 -18.02 -7.60 -2.58
CA LYS A 109 -18.81 -8.51 -3.42
C LYS A 109 -17.92 -9.12 -4.51
N ARG A 110 -17.08 -8.32 -5.15
CA ARG A 110 -16.16 -8.78 -6.20
C ARG A 110 -15.18 -9.81 -5.65
N VAL A 111 -14.56 -9.56 -4.50
CA VAL A 111 -13.67 -10.51 -3.79
C VAL A 111 -14.36 -11.86 -3.61
N LYS A 112 -15.61 -11.87 -3.11
CA LYS A 112 -16.41 -13.10 -2.94
C LYS A 112 -16.70 -13.79 -4.27
N GLN A 113 -17.10 -13.03 -5.29
CA GLN A 113 -17.45 -13.57 -6.61
C GLN A 113 -16.28 -14.27 -7.30
N ILE A 114 -15.05 -13.76 -7.11
CA ILE A 114 -13.84 -14.36 -7.71
C ILE A 114 -13.13 -15.34 -6.76
N GLY A 115 -13.74 -15.65 -5.61
CA GLY A 115 -13.26 -16.70 -4.71
C GLY A 115 -12.01 -16.36 -3.89
N ILE A 116 -11.72 -15.07 -3.66
CA ILE A 116 -10.58 -14.65 -2.83
C ILE A 116 -10.94 -14.82 -1.36
N ASN A 117 -10.17 -15.64 -0.65
CA ASN A 117 -10.32 -15.89 0.79
C ASN A 117 -9.03 -15.67 1.60
N ARG A 118 -7.92 -15.32 0.93
CA ARG A 118 -6.62 -15.04 1.55
C ARG A 118 -5.95 -13.84 0.88
N TYR A 119 -5.19 -13.10 1.66
CA TYR A 119 -4.49 -11.89 1.22
C TYR A 119 -2.98 -11.99 1.49
N PRO A 120 -2.14 -11.28 0.72
CA PRO A 120 -2.51 -10.59 -0.53
C PRO A 120 -2.88 -11.60 -1.62
N THR A 121 -3.74 -11.19 -2.57
CA THR A 121 -4.03 -11.96 -3.79
C THR A 121 -3.98 -11.05 -5.00
N LEU A 122 -3.24 -11.47 -6.03
CA LEU A 122 -3.14 -10.79 -7.32
C LEU A 122 -3.84 -11.60 -8.39
N THR A 123 -4.75 -10.98 -9.15
CA THR A 123 -5.37 -11.60 -10.33
C THR A 123 -4.92 -10.92 -11.60
N LEU A 124 -4.33 -11.68 -12.53
CA LEU A 124 -3.84 -11.20 -13.82
C LEU A 124 -4.76 -11.74 -14.93
N LYS A 125 -5.30 -10.83 -15.75
CA LYS A 125 -6.21 -11.19 -16.84
C LYS A 125 -5.90 -10.36 -18.08
N VAL A 126 -5.79 -11.03 -19.23
CA VAL A 126 -5.71 -10.41 -20.56
C VAL A 126 -6.86 -10.96 -21.39
N LYS A 127 -7.53 -10.07 -22.15
CA LYS A 127 -8.67 -10.46 -22.99
C LYS A 127 -8.27 -11.60 -23.93
N GLY A 128 -9.06 -12.67 -23.95
CA GLY A 128 -8.82 -13.85 -24.80
C GLY A 128 -7.78 -14.83 -24.29
N ARG A 129 -7.22 -14.63 -23.08
CA ARG A 129 -6.26 -15.55 -22.45
C ARG A 129 -6.76 -16.07 -21.12
N LYS A 130 -6.27 -17.25 -20.71
CA LYS A 130 -6.53 -17.80 -19.38
C LYS A 130 -5.86 -16.90 -18.34
N GLY A 131 -6.64 -16.40 -17.39
CA GLY A 131 -6.12 -15.59 -16.28
C GLY A 131 -5.39 -16.44 -15.24
N VAL A 132 -4.57 -15.77 -14.43
CA VAL A 132 -3.85 -16.37 -13.31
C VAL A 132 -4.27 -15.67 -12.01
N MET A 133 -4.36 -16.45 -10.93
CA MET A 133 -4.58 -15.96 -9.57
C MET A 133 -3.41 -16.42 -8.69
N ILE A 134 -2.74 -15.47 -8.04
CA ILE A 134 -1.60 -15.71 -7.16
C ILE A 134 -2.01 -15.30 -5.75
N THR A 135 -1.96 -16.24 -4.80
CA THR A 135 -2.35 -16.01 -3.41
C THR A 135 -1.15 -16.12 -2.48
N GLY A 136 -1.03 -15.17 -1.57
CA GLY A 136 0.09 -15.00 -0.66
C GLY A 136 1.24 -14.18 -1.26
N TYR A 137 2.18 -13.80 -0.41
CA TYR A 137 3.39 -13.10 -0.81
C TYR A 137 4.20 -13.92 -1.83
N ARG A 138 4.73 -13.25 -2.86
CA ARG A 138 5.68 -13.82 -3.82
C ARG A 138 6.74 -12.78 -4.16
N PRO A 139 8.01 -13.18 -4.34
CA PRO A 139 9.06 -12.28 -4.83
C PRO A 139 8.70 -11.67 -6.19
N TYR A 140 9.24 -10.48 -6.48
CA TYR A 140 8.99 -9.75 -7.72
C TYR A 140 9.23 -10.60 -8.99
N SER A 141 10.30 -11.39 -9.00
CA SER A 141 10.64 -12.29 -10.13
C SER A 141 9.52 -13.28 -10.46
N VAL A 142 8.86 -13.83 -9.44
CA VAL A 142 7.73 -14.77 -9.61
C VAL A 142 6.50 -14.05 -10.14
N LEU A 143 6.23 -12.83 -9.65
CA LEU A 143 5.15 -12.00 -10.17
C LEU A 143 5.37 -11.64 -11.65
N LEU A 144 6.61 -11.33 -12.03
CA LEU A 144 6.99 -11.03 -13.41
C LEU A 144 6.80 -12.24 -14.34
N GLN A 145 7.21 -13.44 -13.91
CA GLN A 145 6.98 -14.67 -14.68
C GLN A 145 5.48 -14.93 -14.89
N ALA A 146 4.66 -14.73 -13.85
CA ALA A 146 3.22 -14.88 -13.96
C ALA A 146 2.63 -13.86 -14.95
N LEU A 147 3.08 -12.60 -14.90
CA LEU A 147 2.68 -11.57 -15.85
C LEU A 147 3.05 -11.93 -17.30
N GLN A 148 4.27 -12.40 -17.52
CA GLN A 148 4.75 -12.84 -18.84
C GLN A 148 3.96 -14.05 -19.37
N SER A 149 3.55 -14.98 -18.51
CA SER A 149 2.74 -16.13 -18.94
C SER A 149 1.34 -15.72 -19.42
N VAL A 150 0.73 -14.71 -18.78
CA VAL A 150 -0.58 -14.17 -19.19
C VAL A 150 -0.45 -13.19 -20.35
N CYS A 151 0.67 -12.49 -20.49
CA CYS A 151 0.92 -11.51 -21.56
C CYS A 151 2.35 -11.64 -22.14
N PRO A 152 2.60 -12.64 -23.01
CA PRO A 152 3.87 -12.80 -23.69
C PRO A 152 4.15 -11.57 -24.55
N GLY A 153 5.29 -10.91 -24.32
CA GLY A 153 5.67 -9.66 -24.99
C GLY A 153 5.33 -8.40 -24.21
N ILE A 154 4.81 -8.49 -22.98
CA ILE A 154 4.72 -7.31 -22.11
C ILE A 154 6.11 -6.72 -21.89
N GLN A 155 6.24 -5.43 -22.21
CA GLN A 155 7.45 -4.67 -21.99
C GLN A 155 7.25 -3.73 -20.80
N ARG A 156 8.36 -3.40 -20.11
CA ARG A 156 8.35 -2.37 -19.10
C ARG A 156 8.02 -1.04 -19.76
N SER A 157 6.94 -0.39 -19.33
CA SER A 157 6.48 0.88 -19.89
C SER A 157 7.17 2.09 -19.28
N ARG A 158 7.76 1.94 -18.10
CA ARG A 158 8.49 2.99 -17.37
C ARG A 158 9.74 2.40 -16.76
N LYS A 159 10.81 3.18 -16.82
CA LYS A 159 11.99 3.02 -15.96
C LYS A 159 11.91 4.20 -14.99
N ILE A 160 11.94 3.94 -13.68
CA ILE A 160 12.22 5.01 -12.73
C ILE A 160 13.66 5.42 -13.04
N GLU A 161 13.92 6.71 -13.29
CA GLU A 161 15.24 7.13 -13.75
C GLU A 161 16.20 7.36 -12.58
N ASN A 162 15.65 7.70 -11.40
CA ASN A 162 16.39 7.87 -10.16
C ASN A 162 15.45 7.66 -8.95
N ILE A 163 16.02 7.34 -7.79
CA ILE A 163 15.27 7.18 -6.54
C ILE A 163 14.71 8.51 -6.01
N ASP A 164 15.28 9.65 -6.41
CA ASP A 164 14.77 10.98 -6.05
C ASP A 164 13.30 11.12 -6.47
N ASP A 165 12.92 10.62 -7.65
CA ASP A 165 11.54 10.67 -8.12
C ASP A 165 10.61 9.70 -7.37
N TYR A 166 11.14 8.59 -6.85
CA TYR A 166 10.40 7.71 -5.94
C TYR A 166 10.16 8.41 -4.61
N TRP A 167 11.19 9.03 -4.02
CA TRP A 167 11.06 9.77 -2.77
C TRP A 167 10.15 11.00 -2.91
N LYS A 168 10.28 11.77 -3.99
CA LYS A 168 9.35 12.87 -4.32
C LYS A 168 7.92 12.42 -4.56
N TYR A 169 7.67 11.14 -4.79
CA TYR A 169 6.32 10.60 -4.92
C TYR A 169 5.80 10.05 -3.60
N TRP A 170 6.63 9.33 -2.83
CA TRP A 170 6.16 8.64 -1.63
C TRP A 170 6.43 9.36 -0.32
N GLY A 171 7.35 10.33 -0.29
CA GLY A 171 7.79 11.07 0.90
C GLY A 171 8.65 10.25 1.87
N THR A 172 8.54 8.92 1.81
CA THR A 172 9.24 7.97 2.68
C THR A 172 9.91 6.88 1.86
N LEU A 173 10.95 6.29 2.46
CA LEU A 173 11.69 5.18 1.88
C LEU A 173 12.10 4.22 2.99
N THR A 174 12.01 2.92 2.71
CA THR A 174 12.50 1.84 3.59
C THR A 174 13.75 1.18 3.00
N ASP A 175 14.55 0.51 3.83
CA ASP A 175 15.78 -0.16 3.38
C ASP A 175 15.44 -1.23 2.33
N ARG A 176 14.29 -1.88 2.50
CA ARG A 176 13.80 -2.88 1.57
C ARG A 176 13.45 -2.28 0.22
N GLU A 177 12.80 -1.12 0.19
CA GLU A 177 12.44 -0.42 -1.05
C GLU A 177 13.67 0.08 -1.77
N LEU A 178 14.65 0.60 -1.03
CA LEU A 178 15.94 0.98 -1.58
C LEU A 178 16.68 -0.22 -2.17
N SER A 179 16.72 -1.36 -1.46
CA SER A 179 17.33 -2.61 -1.97
C SER A 179 16.69 -3.09 -3.27
N GLU A 180 15.36 -2.99 -3.40
CA GLU A 180 14.65 -3.35 -4.64
C GLU A 180 14.94 -2.34 -5.77
N ALA A 181 15.16 -1.07 -5.42
CA ALA A 181 15.61 -0.05 -6.35
C ALA A 181 17.06 -0.27 -6.80
N GLU A 182 17.99 -0.67 -5.91
CA GLU A 182 19.38 -1.00 -6.24
C GLU A 182 19.50 -2.10 -7.28
N LEU A 183 18.69 -3.16 -7.16
CA LEU A 183 18.60 -4.22 -8.16
C LEU A 183 18.16 -3.71 -9.54
N THR A 184 17.63 -2.48 -9.60
CA THR A 184 17.16 -1.81 -10.81
C THR A 184 18.14 -0.72 -11.31
N PHE A 185 18.90 -0.05 -10.41
CA PHE A 185 19.74 1.14 -10.73
C PHE A 185 21.26 0.96 -10.47
N GLY A 186 21.68 0.11 -9.53
CA GLY A 186 23.09 -0.09 -9.12
C GLY A 186 23.40 0.41 -7.70
N SER A 187 24.35 -0.24 -7.01
CA SER A 187 24.58 -0.13 -5.56
C SER A 187 25.04 1.25 -5.06
N ASN A 188 25.96 1.92 -5.78
CA ASN A 188 26.53 3.20 -5.34
C ASN A 188 25.52 4.36 -5.31
N GLU A 189 24.47 4.26 -6.13
CA GLU A 189 23.42 5.28 -6.13
C GLU A 189 22.53 5.19 -4.90
N ALA A 190 22.42 4.02 -4.26
CA ALA A 190 21.52 3.84 -3.14
C ALA A 190 22.12 4.19 -1.78
N GLU A 191 23.40 3.86 -1.53
CA GLU A 191 24.09 4.24 -0.29
C GLU A 191 24.08 5.77 -0.07
N ASN A 192 24.38 6.54 -1.11
CA ASN A 192 24.32 8.01 -1.08
C ASN A 192 22.90 8.55 -0.80
N MET A 193 21.87 7.76 -1.08
CA MET A 193 20.47 8.18 -0.99
C MET A 193 19.86 7.84 0.37
N ALA A 194 20.30 6.75 1.00
CA ALA A 194 20.00 6.46 2.40
C ALA A 194 20.47 7.60 3.32
N GLU A 195 21.69 8.12 3.08
CA GLU A 195 22.24 9.27 3.81
C GLU A 195 21.47 10.57 3.55
N LYS A 196 21.00 10.78 2.31
CA LYS A 196 20.32 12.02 1.89
C LYS A 196 18.88 12.13 2.41
N TYR A 197 18.13 11.03 2.44
CA TYR A 197 16.69 11.06 2.67
C TYR A 197 16.25 10.51 4.03
N GLY A 198 17.10 9.77 4.73
CA GLY A 198 16.74 9.09 5.96
C GLY A 198 15.80 7.91 5.68
N VAL A 199 16.28 6.70 5.94
CA VAL A 199 15.49 5.48 5.73
C VAL A 199 14.73 5.12 6.99
N LYS A 200 13.45 4.76 6.86
CA LYS A 200 12.58 4.30 7.96
C LYS A 200 12.72 2.80 8.22
#